data_AF-A0A939TFF0-F1
#
_entry.id   AF-A0A939TFF0-F1
#
_cell.length_a   1.000
_cell.length_b   1.000
_cell.length_c   1.000
_cell.angle_alpha   90.00
_cell.angle_beta   90.00
_cell.angle_gamma   90.00
#
_symmetry.space_group_name_H-M   'P 1'
#
loop_
_entity.id
_entity.type
_entity.pdbx_description
1 polymer ?
#
loop_
_entity_poly.entity_id
_entity_poly.type
_entity_poly.pdbx_seq_one_letter_code
_entity_poly.pdbx_strand_id
1 'polypeptide(L)'
;MLGPSPRSPLVLPWATVKLAGRFVLPLTLWYTIGQLLRYGLLYGGYKIGQQKGTLATVVPLVIISLLILTTLFVTVAMVHSVREGLDVVNAREAGGGLTPWAVGNDESMIEALNRAIVPFVIFYLAWGMIRDDALEFADSASSRGFADGGFEGSTKSLGLVSALDKHMPLAIGLTAAFFVLRLFADWLLSRRFQSAAGMIRAFLEVNFALFAIFTVDHARGLAGDWVVQREAWGWFTDLSGGVLGLWPSFKYAVLGGLVWLVIAGVILGLDASDERVVLGQSRAAKRLAKASGMEGDNGLMEVLTRGFREMWLPAWYGLRLVRRAGIVPFGAFAMLFSGLYVVEDLSRRLVYDLLGPHEAGWWMPVLPIVGFCTGLIFEILRICLLAATFNLVMARVTVQTAAKPVAPAFAPPSQAGSAGPLNRPWTEGARP
;
A
#
# COMPACT_ATOMS: atom_id res chain seq x y z
N MET A 1 -24.49 -13.31 29.21
CA MET A 1 -24.13 -13.52 27.80
C MET A 1 -22.61 -13.38 27.66
N LEU A 2 -21.89 -14.47 27.44
CA LEU A 2 -20.44 -14.49 27.26
C LEU A 2 -20.11 -13.95 25.86
N GLY A 3 -20.05 -12.63 25.71
CA GLY A 3 -19.56 -12.02 24.49
C GLY A 3 -18.09 -12.40 24.25
N PRO A 4 -17.68 -12.69 23.00
CA PRO A 4 -16.28 -12.90 22.69
C PRO A 4 -15.46 -11.69 23.14
N SER A 5 -14.26 -11.94 23.70
CA SER A 5 -13.34 -10.86 24.09
C SER A 5 -13.18 -9.87 22.93
N PRO A 6 -13.23 -8.54 23.17
CA PRO A 6 -13.11 -7.52 22.11
C PRO A 6 -11.78 -7.59 21.34
N ARG A 7 -10.84 -8.41 21.82
CA ARG A 7 -9.52 -8.63 21.22
C ARG A 7 -9.41 -9.99 20.51
N SER A 8 -10.47 -10.79 20.50
CA SER A 8 -10.49 -12.09 19.82
C SER A 8 -10.49 -11.89 18.29
N PRO A 9 -9.71 -12.67 17.53
CA PRO A 9 -9.73 -12.60 16.07
C PRO A 9 -11.11 -12.97 15.49
N LEU A 10 -11.95 -13.66 16.26
CA LEU A 10 -13.32 -14.00 15.88
C LEU A 10 -14.24 -12.77 15.79
N VAL A 11 -13.82 -11.61 16.30
CA VAL A 11 -14.57 -10.36 16.18
C VAL A 11 -14.37 -9.71 14.80
N LEU A 12 -13.33 -10.09 14.04
CA LEU A 12 -12.99 -9.47 12.76
C LEU A 12 -14.14 -9.46 11.74
N PRO A 13 -14.87 -10.57 11.49
CA PRO A 13 -15.99 -10.56 10.55
C PRO A 13 -17.09 -9.57 10.98
N TRP A 14 -17.43 -9.58 12.26
CA TRP A 14 -18.46 -8.69 12.80
C TRP A 14 -18.05 -7.22 12.76
N ALA A 15 -16.81 -6.90 13.13
CA ALA A 15 -16.26 -5.56 13.04
C ALA A 15 -16.25 -5.05 11.58
N THR A 16 -15.89 -5.93 10.64
CA THR A 16 -15.91 -5.63 9.19
C THR A 16 -17.31 -5.26 8.73
N VAL A 17 -18.32 -6.09 9.03
CA VAL A 17 -19.71 -5.84 8.63
C VAL A 17 -20.27 -4.57 9.31
N LYS A 18 -19.92 -4.34 10.57
CA LYS A 18 -20.32 -3.12 11.30
C LYS A 18 -19.75 -1.86 10.65
N LEU A 19 -18.47 -1.87 10.25
CA LEU A 19 -17.86 -0.75 9.52
C LEU A 19 -18.49 -0.59 8.15
N ALA A 20 -18.71 -1.69 7.42
CA ALA A 20 -19.35 -1.66 6.10
C ALA A 20 -20.74 -1.02 6.16
N GLY A 21 -21.57 -1.40 7.14
CA GLY A 21 -22.90 -0.79 7.32
C GLY A 21 -22.84 0.70 7.68
N ARG A 22 -21.86 1.11 8.49
CA ARG A 22 -21.70 2.52 8.90
C ARG A 22 -21.19 3.41 7.77
N PHE A 23 -20.28 2.91 6.94
CA PHE A 23 -19.59 3.67 5.89
C PHE A 23 -20.01 3.26 4.47
N VAL A 24 -21.15 2.58 4.31
CA VAL A 24 -21.61 2.10 2.99
C VAL A 24 -21.75 3.23 1.98
N LEU A 25 -22.27 4.40 2.39
CA LEU A 25 -22.49 5.54 1.51
C LEU A 25 -21.17 6.14 0.97
N PRO A 26 -20.23 6.61 1.81
CA PRO A 26 -18.97 7.17 1.31
C PRO A 26 -18.16 6.13 0.51
N LEU A 27 -18.15 4.86 0.94
CA LEU A 27 -17.43 3.82 0.21
C LEU A 27 -18.05 3.53 -1.16
N THR A 28 -19.39 3.51 -1.26
CA THR A 28 -20.08 3.34 -2.54
C THR A 28 -19.82 4.50 -3.48
N LEU A 29 -19.81 5.73 -2.97
CA LEU A 29 -19.50 6.92 -3.78
C LEU A 29 -18.08 6.85 -4.34
N TRP A 30 -17.07 6.59 -3.50
CA TRP A 30 -15.69 6.49 -3.96
C TRP A 30 -15.45 5.33 -4.92
N TYR A 31 -16.05 4.17 -4.66
CA TYR A 31 -16.00 3.04 -5.58
C TYR A 31 -16.62 3.40 -6.93
N THR A 32 -17.79 4.04 -6.93
CA THR A 32 -18.48 4.46 -8.17
C THR A 32 -17.66 5.48 -8.93
N ILE A 33 -17.08 6.49 -8.25
CA ILE A 33 -16.16 7.45 -8.87
C ILE A 33 -14.96 6.73 -9.49
N GLY A 34 -14.38 5.76 -8.79
CA GLY A 34 -13.29 4.93 -9.29
C GLY A 34 -13.66 4.17 -10.56
N GLN A 35 -14.81 3.51 -10.57
CA GLN A 35 -15.31 2.78 -11.73
C GLN A 35 -15.62 3.71 -12.91
N LEU A 36 -16.16 4.90 -12.67
CA LEU A 36 -16.39 5.90 -13.69
C LEU A 36 -15.07 6.41 -14.29
N LEU A 37 -14.07 6.70 -13.46
CA LEU A 37 -12.73 7.10 -13.90
C LEU A 37 -12.07 6.00 -14.73
N ARG A 38 -12.07 4.75 -14.23
CA ARG A 38 -11.54 3.59 -14.96
C ARG A 38 -12.25 3.41 -16.30
N TYR A 39 -13.58 3.41 -16.32
CA TYR A 39 -14.36 3.31 -17.55
C TYR A 39 -14.01 4.42 -18.54
N GLY A 40 -13.91 5.67 -18.07
CA GLY A 40 -13.54 6.83 -18.86
C GLY A 40 -12.13 6.73 -19.44
N LEU A 41 -11.16 6.25 -18.66
CA LEU A 41 -9.79 6.00 -19.09
C LEU A 41 -9.72 4.90 -20.15
N LEU A 42 -10.37 3.77 -19.92
CA LEU A 42 -10.44 2.67 -20.88
C LEU A 42 -11.11 3.12 -22.19
N TYR A 43 -12.19 3.88 -22.10
CA TYR A 43 -12.94 4.36 -23.26
C TYR A 43 -12.17 5.42 -24.04
N GLY A 44 -11.63 6.42 -23.35
CA GLY A 44 -10.78 7.45 -23.95
C GLY A 44 -9.54 6.85 -24.59
N GLY A 45 -8.90 5.89 -23.91
CA GLY A 45 -7.75 5.15 -24.40
C GLY A 45 -8.03 4.42 -25.71
N TYR A 46 -9.17 3.73 -25.77
CA TYR A 46 -9.63 3.06 -26.98
C TYR A 46 -9.91 4.06 -28.13
N LYS A 47 -10.70 5.11 -27.89
CA LYS A 47 -11.08 6.07 -28.95
C LYS A 47 -9.90 6.85 -29.49
N ILE A 48 -8.96 7.28 -28.64
CA ILE A 48 -7.76 8.00 -29.07
C ILE A 48 -6.75 7.01 -29.70
N GLY A 49 -6.64 5.79 -29.14
CA GLY A 49 -5.76 4.75 -29.68
C GLY A 49 -6.11 4.33 -31.11
N GLN A 50 -7.38 4.44 -31.53
CA GLN A 50 -7.76 4.14 -32.92
C GLN A 50 -7.33 5.20 -33.96
N GLN A 51 -6.92 6.39 -33.52
CA GLN A 51 -6.48 7.45 -34.42
C GLN A 51 -5.12 7.11 -35.05
N LYS A 52 -4.80 7.71 -36.19
CA LYS A 52 -3.46 7.54 -36.81
C LYS A 52 -2.49 8.55 -36.19
N GLY A 53 -1.28 8.12 -35.89
CA GLY A 53 -0.17 9.00 -35.48
C GLY A 53 0.56 8.52 -34.23
N THR A 54 1.56 9.29 -33.82
CA THR A 54 2.41 9.00 -32.64
C THR A 54 1.63 8.95 -31.33
N LEU A 55 0.52 9.70 -31.24
CA LEU A 55 -0.35 9.70 -30.07
C LEU A 55 -1.00 8.32 -29.82
N ALA A 56 -1.37 7.59 -30.87
CA ALA A 56 -1.98 6.27 -30.75
C ALA A 56 -1.05 5.22 -30.12
N THR A 57 0.26 5.38 -30.31
CA THR A 57 1.29 4.52 -29.71
C THR A 57 1.49 4.79 -28.21
N VAL A 58 1.41 6.05 -27.80
CA VAL A 58 1.73 6.45 -26.41
C VAL A 58 0.51 6.35 -25.49
N VAL A 59 -0.69 6.53 -26.04
CA VAL A 59 -1.95 6.55 -25.27
C VAL A 59 -2.15 5.30 -24.42
N PRO A 60 -2.01 4.06 -24.92
CA PRO A 60 -2.19 2.88 -24.08
C PRO A 60 -1.28 2.85 -22.84
N LEU A 61 -0.01 3.27 -22.97
CA LEU A 61 0.95 3.35 -21.86
C LEU A 61 0.50 4.38 -20.81
N VAL A 62 0.06 5.55 -21.27
CA VAL A 62 -0.46 6.61 -20.39
C VAL A 62 -1.74 6.16 -19.68
N ILE A 63 -2.63 5.46 -20.39
CA ILE A 63 -3.89 4.97 -19.84
C ILE A 63 -3.65 3.95 -18.72
N ILE A 64 -2.82 2.93 -18.96
CA ILE A 64 -2.48 1.93 -17.93
C ILE A 64 -1.95 2.63 -16.68
N SER A 65 -1.03 3.55 -16.87
CA SER A 65 -0.48 4.37 -15.80
C SER A 65 -1.52 5.19 -15.02
N LEU A 66 -2.50 5.79 -15.72
CA LEU A 66 -3.62 6.49 -15.08
C LEU A 66 -4.57 5.52 -14.35
N LEU A 67 -4.70 4.26 -14.78
CA LEU A 67 -5.46 3.23 -14.06
C LEU A 67 -4.81 2.92 -12.71
N ILE A 68 -3.47 2.84 -12.65
CA ILE A 68 -2.72 2.65 -11.41
C ILE A 68 -3.00 3.80 -10.44
N LEU A 69 -2.89 5.05 -10.91
CA LEU A 69 -3.16 6.24 -10.09
C LEU A 69 -4.60 6.31 -9.62
N THR A 70 -5.55 5.95 -10.48
CA THR A 70 -6.98 5.87 -10.13
C THR A 70 -7.21 4.84 -9.03
N THR A 71 -6.59 3.66 -9.15
CA THR A 71 -6.70 2.58 -8.14
C THR A 71 -6.13 3.02 -6.80
N LEU A 72 -4.94 3.64 -6.80
CA LEU A 72 -4.34 4.20 -5.59
C LEU A 72 -5.25 5.27 -4.96
N PHE A 73 -5.69 6.25 -5.75
CA PHE A 73 -6.53 7.34 -5.29
C PHE A 73 -7.82 6.84 -4.63
N VAL A 74 -8.54 5.93 -5.29
CA VAL A 74 -9.80 5.36 -4.79
C VAL A 74 -9.56 4.55 -3.52
N THR A 75 -8.51 3.72 -3.50
CA THR A 75 -8.16 2.94 -2.30
C THR A 75 -7.87 3.85 -1.12
N VAL A 76 -7.05 4.89 -1.32
CA VAL A 76 -6.72 5.88 -0.28
C VAL A 76 -7.98 6.58 0.20
N ALA A 77 -8.83 7.06 -0.71
CA ALA A 77 -10.07 7.75 -0.36
C ALA A 77 -11.04 6.86 0.42
N MET A 78 -11.18 5.59 0.03
CA MET A 78 -12.02 4.61 0.73
C MET A 78 -11.48 4.28 2.13
N VAL A 79 -10.18 3.99 2.26
CA VAL A 79 -9.56 3.71 3.57
C VAL A 79 -9.62 4.93 4.49
N HIS A 80 -9.33 6.12 3.95
CA HIS A 80 -9.38 7.37 4.69
C HIS A 80 -10.80 7.69 5.19
N SER A 81 -11.84 7.39 4.40
CA SER A 81 -13.24 7.57 4.81
C SER A 81 -13.63 6.71 6.02
N VAL A 82 -13.01 5.55 6.21
CA VAL A 82 -13.30 4.64 7.34
C VAL A 82 -12.52 5.03 8.60
N ARG A 83 -11.52 5.92 8.49
CA ARG A 83 -10.63 6.33 9.59
C ARG A 83 -11.38 6.83 10.82
N GLU A 84 -12.40 7.66 10.64
CA GLU A 84 -13.25 8.21 11.71
C GLU A 84 -14.03 7.13 12.49
N GLY A 85 -14.20 5.95 11.87
CA GLY A 85 -14.89 4.81 12.45
C GLY A 85 -14.05 3.97 13.40
N LEU A 86 -12.75 4.25 13.52
CA LEU A 86 -11.80 3.40 14.22
C LEU A 86 -11.60 3.86 15.67
N ASP A 87 -11.91 2.97 16.61
CA ASP A 87 -11.75 3.24 18.05
C ASP A 87 -10.32 3.62 18.43
N VAL A 88 -9.31 3.05 17.77
CA VAL A 88 -7.89 3.41 18.00
C VAL A 88 -7.58 4.84 17.58
N VAL A 89 -8.26 5.36 16.55
CA VAL A 89 -8.11 6.77 16.13
C VAL A 89 -8.84 7.67 17.12
N ASN A 90 -10.04 7.32 17.58
CA ASN A 90 -10.77 8.13 18.58
C ASN A 90 -10.11 8.10 19.97
N ALA A 91 -9.52 6.97 20.37
CA ALA A 91 -8.74 6.87 21.60
C ALA A 91 -7.47 7.76 21.56
N ARG A 92 -7.01 8.18 20.38
CA ARG A 92 -5.93 9.18 20.18
C ARG A 92 -6.37 10.59 20.58
N GLU A 93 -7.65 10.92 20.47
CA GLU A 93 -8.21 12.26 20.78
C GLU A 93 -8.33 12.50 22.28
N ALA A 94 -8.74 11.48 23.04
CA ALA A 94 -9.09 11.62 24.46
C ALA A 94 -7.88 11.62 25.42
N GLY A 95 -6.70 11.15 24.98
CA GLY A 95 -5.49 11.01 25.79
C GLY A 95 -4.39 11.95 25.30
N GLY A 96 -4.39 13.20 25.78
CA GLY A 96 -3.42 14.23 25.41
C GLY A 96 -1.96 13.75 25.49
N GLY A 97 -1.28 13.79 24.34
CA GLY A 97 0.10 13.36 24.15
C GLY A 97 0.20 12.36 22.99
N LEU A 98 0.27 12.88 21.75
CA LEU A 98 0.56 12.08 20.57
C LEU A 98 1.85 11.27 20.82
N THR A 99 1.76 9.94 20.77
CA THR A 99 2.96 9.11 20.70
C THR A 99 3.80 9.56 19.48
N PRO A 100 5.14 9.61 19.54
CA PRO A 100 5.97 10.22 18.48
C PRO A 100 5.70 9.76 17.03
N TRP A 101 5.26 8.51 16.84
CA TRP A 101 4.95 7.90 15.53
C TRP A 101 3.54 8.19 14.99
N ALA A 102 2.73 9.01 15.68
CA ALA A 102 1.33 9.25 15.35
C ALA A 102 1.13 10.60 14.66
N VAL A 103 0.74 10.59 13.38
CA VAL A 103 0.35 11.82 12.65
C VAL A 103 -0.94 12.41 13.24
N GLY A 104 -1.02 13.74 13.26
CA GLY A 104 -2.14 14.52 13.80
C GLY A 104 -3.49 14.20 13.15
N ASN A 105 -4.59 14.57 13.81
CA ASN A 105 -5.93 14.17 13.37
C ASN A 105 -6.41 14.89 12.10
N ASP A 106 -5.90 16.09 11.84
CA ASP A 106 -6.22 16.92 10.65
C ASP A 106 -5.49 16.48 9.36
N GLU A 107 -4.95 15.26 9.32
CA GLU A 107 -4.25 14.75 8.13
C GLU A 107 -5.18 14.77 6.92
N SER A 108 -4.78 15.52 5.90
CA SER A 108 -5.53 15.60 4.65
C SER A 108 -5.42 14.30 3.86
N MET A 109 -6.46 13.96 3.08
CA MET A 109 -6.42 12.81 2.17
C MET A 109 -5.21 12.88 1.20
N ILE A 110 -4.78 14.09 0.82
CA ILE A 110 -3.63 14.31 -0.07
C ILE A 110 -2.32 13.90 0.61
N GLU A 111 -2.18 14.17 1.90
CA GLU A 111 -1.01 13.76 2.69
C GLU A 111 -0.95 12.23 2.83
N ALA A 112 -2.09 11.61 3.13
CA ALA A 112 -2.22 10.15 3.17
C ALA A 112 -1.91 9.52 1.81
N LEU A 113 -2.37 10.14 0.71
CA LEU A 113 -2.06 9.73 -0.66
C LEU A 113 -0.56 9.79 -0.92
N ASN A 114 0.09 10.92 -0.64
CA ASN A 114 1.52 11.11 -0.86
C ASN A 114 2.37 10.08 -0.10
N ARG A 115 2.00 9.76 1.14
CA ARG A 115 2.69 8.74 1.93
C ARG A 115 2.48 7.31 1.39
N ALA A 116 1.33 7.05 0.77
CA ALA A 116 0.99 5.72 0.23
C ALA A 116 1.55 5.46 -1.18
N ILE A 117 1.87 6.49 -1.97
CA ILE A 117 2.35 6.35 -3.36
C ILE A 117 3.51 5.36 -3.47
N VAL A 118 4.58 5.58 -2.69
CA VAL A 118 5.81 4.78 -2.79
C VAL A 118 5.55 3.30 -2.49
N PRO A 119 5.08 2.91 -1.29
CA PRO A 119 4.81 1.51 -0.99
C PRO A 119 3.83 0.90 -1.98
N PHE A 120 2.77 1.61 -2.36
CA PHE A 120 1.79 1.12 -3.32
C PHE A 120 2.42 0.76 -4.66
N VAL A 121 3.19 1.67 -5.28
CA VAL A 121 3.81 1.44 -6.61
C VAL A 121 4.75 0.23 -6.59
N ILE A 122 5.56 0.10 -5.53
CA ILE A 122 6.48 -1.03 -5.37
C ILE A 122 5.72 -2.35 -5.34
N PHE A 123 4.66 -2.41 -4.54
CA PHE A 123 3.86 -3.62 -4.39
C PHE A 123 3.06 -3.94 -5.64
N TYR A 124 2.48 -2.91 -6.25
CA TYR A 124 1.74 -3.00 -7.50
C TYR A 124 2.61 -3.63 -8.60
N LEU A 125 3.86 -3.19 -8.73
CA LEU A 125 4.88 -3.78 -9.61
C LEU A 125 5.26 -5.21 -9.18
N ALA A 126 5.56 -5.43 -7.90
CA ALA A 126 6.02 -6.74 -7.41
C ALA A 126 4.96 -7.85 -7.55
N TRP A 127 3.67 -7.48 -7.51
CA TRP A 127 2.56 -8.41 -7.72
C TRP A 127 2.15 -8.58 -9.18
N GLY A 128 2.69 -7.77 -10.09
CA GLY A 128 2.37 -7.83 -11.52
C GLY A 128 1.01 -7.23 -11.85
N MET A 129 0.45 -6.37 -10.99
CA MET A 129 -0.88 -5.80 -11.20
C MET A 129 -0.95 -4.91 -12.46
N ILE A 130 0.19 -4.38 -12.91
CA ILE A 130 0.26 -3.63 -14.18
C ILE A 130 -0.12 -4.49 -15.37
N ARG A 131 0.22 -5.78 -15.34
CA ARG A 131 -0.18 -6.73 -16.37
C ARG A 131 -1.68 -6.95 -16.34
N ASP A 132 -2.27 -7.00 -15.15
CA ASP A 132 -3.72 -7.17 -15.00
C ASP A 132 -4.47 -5.95 -15.58
N ASP A 133 -4.01 -4.72 -15.29
CA ASP A 133 -4.59 -3.50 -15.89
C ASP A 133 -4.37 -3.44 -17.42
N ALA A 134 -3.23 -3.92 -17.92
CA ALA A 134 -2.97 -4.02 -19.35
C ALA A 134 -3.87 -5.05 -20.05
N LEU A 135 -4.14 -6.19 -19.40
CA LEU A 135 -5.06 -7.21 -19.87
C LEU A 135 -6.50 -6.72 -19.85
N GLU A 136 -6.91 -6.00 -18.81
CA GLU A 136 -8.23 -5.36 -18.74
C GLU A 136 -8.38 -4.32 -19.86
N PHE A 137 -7.36 -3.50 -20.11
CA PHE A 137 -7.38 -2.57 -21.24
C PHE A 137 -7.52 -3.31 -22.59
N ALA A 138 -6.79 -4.41 -22.77
CA ALA A 138 -6.86 -5.22 -23.97
C ALA A 138 -8.26 -5.82 -24.20
N ASP A 139 -8.86 -6.39 -23.16
CA ASP A 139 -10.20 -6.97 -23.21
C ASP A 139 -11.28 -5.91 -23.46
N SER A 140 -11.17 -4.76 -22.76
CA SER A 140 -12.05 -3.61 -22.96
C SER A 140 -11.94 -3.03 -24.38
N ALA A 141 -10.73 -2.94 -24.93
CA ALA A 141 -10.50 -2.47 -26.29
C ALA A 141 -11.04 -3.47 -27.32
N SER A 142 -10.85 -4.78 -27.11
CA SER A 142 -11.31 -5.84 -28.01
C SER A 142 -12.83 -5.94 -28.07
N SER A 143 -13.49 -5.96 -26.90
CA SER A 143 -14.95 -5.99 -26.81
C SER A 143 -15.61 -4.77 -27.47
N ARG A 144 -15.03 -3.59 -27.30
CA ARG A 144 -15.52 -2.35 -27.95
C ARG A 144 -15.19 -2.30 -29.44
N GLY A 145 -14.00 -2.76 -29.84
CA GLY A 145 -13.64 -2.91 -31.24
C GLY A 145 -14.63 -3.80 -31.97
N PHE A 146 -15.05 -4.89 -31.34
CA PHE A 146 -16.10 -5.75 -31.86
C PHE A 146 -17.45 -5.04 -31.99
N ALA A 147 -17.85 -4.25 -31.00
CA ALA A 147 -19.11 -3.51 -31.04
C ALA A 147 -19.14 -2.41 -32.12
N ASP A 148 -18.02 -1.68 -32.32
CA ASP A 148 -17.95 -0.57 -33.28
C ASP A 148 -17.75 -1.03 -34.74
N GLY A 149 -17.07 -2.17 -34.97
CA GLY A 149 -16.61 -2.57 -36.31
C GLY A 149 -16.56 -4.08 -36.56
N GLY A 150 -17.24 -4.89 -35.74
CA GLY A 150 -17.25 -6.34 -35.87
C GLY A 150 -15.86 -6.97 -35.71
N PHE A 151 -15.63 -8.10 -36.40
CA PHE A 151 -14.35 -8.81 -36.32
C PHE A 151 -13.14 -7.96 -36.78
N GLU A 152 -13.33 -7.07 -37.76
CA GLU A 152 -12.27 -6.17 -38.21
C GLU A 152 -11.90 -5.13 -37.14
N GLY A 153 -12.91 -4.56 -36.46
CA GLY A 153 -12.68 -3.65 -35.33
C GLY A 153 -11.98 -4.33 -34.15
N SER A 154 -12.35 -5.58 -33.83
CA SER A 154 -11.71 -6.37 -32.78
C SER A 154 -10.23 -6.67 -33.10
N THR A 155 -9.91 -7.11 -34.33
CA THR A 155 -8.51 -7.38 -34.71
C THR A 155 -7.65 -6.11 -34.72
N LYS A 156 -8.19 -4.98 -35.17
CA LYS A 156 -7.53 -3.68 -35.09
C LYS A 156 -7.24 -3.26 -33.64
N SER A 157 -8.18 -3.51 -32.73
CA SER A 157 -8.00 -3.23 -31.30
C SER A 157 -7.02 -4.18 -30.60
N LEU A 158 -6.97 -5.45 -30.97
CA LEU A 158 -5.92 -6.37 -30.51
C LEU A 158 -4.54 -5.93 -31.01
N GLY A 159 -4.49 -5.34 -32.22
CA GLY A 159 -3.28 -4.70 -32.76
C GLY A 159 -2.75 -3.56 -31.89
N LEU A 160 -3.60 -2.81 -31.18
CA LEU A 160 -3.18 -1.78 -30.22
C LEU A 160 -2.45 -2.38 -29.01
N VAL A 161 -2.80 -3.60 -28.64
CA VAL A 161 -2.19 -4.32 -27.50
C VAL A 161 -0.90 -5.01 -27.94
N SER A 162 -0.86 -5.62 -29.12
CA SER A 162 0.40 -6.12 -29.69
C SER A 162 1.41 -5.00 -29.98
N ALA A 163 0.95 -3.76 -30.15
CA ALA A 163 1.81 -2.59 -30.23
C ALA A 163 2.50 -2.30 -28.89
N LEU A 164 1.86 -2.53 -27.74
CA LEU A 164 2.45 -2.31 -26.42
C LEU A 164 3.78 -3.06 -26.24
N ASP A 165 3.82 -4.33 -26.66
CA ASP A 165 5.00 -5.20 -26.55
C ASP A 165 6.13 -4.75 -27.49
N LYS A 166 5.77 -4.29 -28.70
CA LYS A 166 6.71 -3.73 -29.69
C LYS A 166 7.23 -2.33 -29.34
N HIS A 167 6.55 -1.61 -28.45
CA HIS A 167 6.91 -0.25 -28.05
C HIS A 167 7.64 -0.19 -26.69
N MET A 168 8.05 -1.32 -26.12
CA MET A 168 8.89 -1.36 -24.91
C MET A 168 10.18 -0.51 -25.03
N PRO A 169 10.93 -0.50 -26.15
CA PRO A 169 12.09 0.39 -26.31
C PRO A 169 11.71 1.88 -26.30
N LEU A 170 10.51 2.20 -26.79
CA LEU A 170 9.97 3.56 -26.83
C LEU A 170 9.54 4.02 -25.42
N ALA A 171 9.01 3.13 -24.58
CA ALA A 171 8.74 3.41 -23.17
C ALA A 171 10.03 3.67 -22.37
N ILE A 172 11.09 2.87 -22.61
CA ILE A 172 12.41 3.08 -22.01
C ILE A 172 13.01 4.43 -22.47
N GLY A 173 12.93 4.72 -23.78
CA GLY A 173 13.38 5.99 -24.34
C GLY A 173 12.63 7.20 -23.79
N LEU A 174 11.30 7.12 -23.66
CA LEU A 174 10.47 8.16 -23.04
C LEU A 174 10.81 8.33 -21.56
N THR A 175 11.04 7.24 -20.81
CA THR A 175 11.48 7.32 -19.41
C THR A 175 12.76 8.14 -19.28
N ALA A 176 13.76 7.81 -20.09
CA ALA A 176 15.04 8.51 -20.09
C ALA A 176 14.86 10.00 -20.50
N ALA A 177 14.05 10.27 -21.53
CA ALA A 177 13.76 11.62 -21.98
C ALA A 177 13.05 12.45 -20.90
N PHE A 178 12.01 11.91 -20.26
CA PHE A 178 11.27 12.60 -19.18
C PHE A 178 12.13 12.79 -17.93
N PHE A 179 13.00 11.83 -17.60
CA PHE A 179 13.97 11.99 -16.52
C PHE A 179 14.93 13.15 -16.79
N VAL A 180 15.49 13.22 -18.00
CA VAL A 180 16.38 14.33 -18.41
C VAL A 180 15.62 15.65 -18.42
N LEU A 181 14.40 15.69 -18.98
CA LEU A 181 13.56 16.90 -18.98
C LEU A 181 13.21 17.35 -17.56
N ARG A 182 12.94 16.42 -16.64
CA ARG A 182 12.69 16.72 -15.22
C ARG A 182 13.92 17.36 -14.58
N LEU A 183 15.10 16.78 -14.76
CA LEU A 183 16.36 17.34 -14.25
C LEU A 183 16.62 18.74 -14.83
N PHE A 184 16.34 18.94 -16.12
CA PHE A 184 16.44 20.24 -16.78
C PHE A 184 15.40 21.24 -16.27
N ALA A 185 14.15 20.83 -16.06
CA ALA A 185 13.09 21.70 -15.56
C ALA A 185 13.41 22.19 -14.14
N ASP A 186 13.90 21.30 -13.28
CA ASP A 186 14.31 21.62 -11.91
C ASP A 186 15.50 22.60 -11.89
N TRP A 187 16.44 22.42 -12.82
CA TRP A 187 17.61 23.28 -12.96
C TRP A 187 17.29 24.65 -13.56
N LEU A 188 16.43 24.71 -14.58
CA LEU A 188 16.16 25.91 -15.37
C LEU A 188 15.03 26.77 -14.79
N LEU A 189 13.94 26.16 -14.29
CA LEU A 189 12.77 26.89 -13.81
C LEU A 189 12.89 27.39 -12.38
N SER A 190 13.78 26.81 -11.57
CA SER A 190 14.13 27.34 -10.24
C SER A 190 14.70 28.76 -10.29
N ARG A 191 15.20 29.21 -11.46
CA ARG A 191 15.83 30.53 -11.63
C ARG A 191 14.97 31.62 -12.27
N ARG A 192 13.86 31.32 -12.97
CA ARG A 192 13.22 32.35 -13.84
C ARG A 192 11.69 32.41 -13.92
N PHE A 193 10.92 31.34 -13.65
CA PHE A 193 9.45 31.36 -13.81
C PHE A 193 8.73 30.49 -12.76
N GLN A 194 8.47 31.07 -11.58
CA GLN A 194 7.88 30.37 -10.43
C GLN A 194 6.44 29.86 -10.66
N SER A 195 5.64 30.52 -11.52
CA SER A 195 4.21 30.20 -11.70
C SER A 195 3.94 29.08 -12.72
N ALA A 196 4.68 29.03 -13.84
CA ALA A 196 4.54 27.96 -14.84
C ALA A 196 5.35 26.70 -14.48
N ALA A 197 6.32 26.82 -13.57
CA ALA A 197 7.16 25.72 -13.13
C ALA A 197 6.40 24.58 -12.47
N GLY A 198 5.41 24.90 -11.64
CA GLY A 198 4.64 23.89 -10.91
C GLY A 198 3.92 22.92 -11.84
N MET A 199 3.23 23.45 -12.86
CA MET A 199 2.44 22.64 -13.79
C MET A 199 3.33 21.78 -14.71
N ILE A 200 4.41 22.35 -15.26
CA ILE A 200 5.35 21.61 -16.12
C ILE A 200 6.06 20.52 -15.31
N ARG A 201 6.50 20.83 -14.08
CA ARG A 201 7.14 19.85 -13.20
C ARG A 201 6.20 18.72 -12.85
N ALA A 202 4.96 19.01 -12.46
CA ALA A 202 3.96 18.00 -12.17
C ALA A 202 3.69 17.11 -13.39
N PHE A 203 3.55 17.70 -14.58
CA PHE A 203 3.39 16.95 -15.81
C PHE A 203 4.58 16.02 -16.09
N LEU A 204 5.81 16.52 -15.99
CA LEU A 204 7.03 15.72 -16.20
C LEU A 204 7.19 14.63 -15.14
N GLU A 205 6.85 14.91 -13.89
CA GLU A 205 6.93 13.98 -12.78
C GLU A 205 5.92 12.84 -12.92
N VAL A 206 4.67 13.17 -13.31
CA VAL A 206 3.66 12.17 -13.66
C VAL A 206 4.18 11.31 -14.81
N ASN A 207 4.54 11.90 -15.96
CA ASN A 207 4.99 11.13 -17.12
C ASN A 207 6.25 10.29 -16.84
N PHE A 208 7.22 10.83 -16.10
CA PHE A 208 8.38 10.06 -15.66
C PHE A 208 7.96 8.87 -14.81
N ALA A 209 7.09 9.06 -13.81
CA ALA A 209 6.57 7.97 -13.00
C ALA A 209 5.85 6.93 -13.88
N LEU A 210 5.04 7.36 -14.84
CA LEU A 210 4.31 6.50 -15.77
C LEU A 210 5.25 5.57 -16.56
N PHE A 211 6.30 6.12 -17.19
CA PHE A 211 7.20 5.31 -18.01
C PHE A 211 8.25 4.55 -17.18
N ALA A 212 8.69 5.10 -16.04
CA ALA A 212 9.61 4.43 -15.13
C ALA A 212 9.03 3.09 -14.63
N ILE A 213 7.73 3.04 -14.38
CA ILE A 213 7.02 1.81 -13.98
C ILE A 213 7.20 0.71 -15.05
N PHE A 214 6.98 1.00 -16.33
CA PHE A 214 7.19 0.03 -17.42
C PHE A 214 8.65 -0.42 -17.56
N THR A 215 9.59 0.51 -17.42
CA THR A 215 11.03 0.21 -17.48
C THR A 215 11.45 -0.73 -16.34
N VAL A 216 10.95 -0.49 -15.12
CA VAL A 216 11.22 -1.33 -13.96
C VAL A 216 10.60 -2.72 -14.11
N ASP A 217 9.35 -2.80 -14.60
CA ASP A 217 8.67 -4.08 -14.84
C ASP A 217 9.44 -4.94 -15.86
N HIS A 218 9.87 -4.34 -16.98
CA HIS A 218 10.69 -5.03 -17.97
C HIS A 218 12.04 -5.51 -17.40
N ALA A 219 12.75 -4.65 -16.67
CA ALA A 219 14.01 -5.01 -16.03
C ALA A 219 13.83 -6.16 -15.02
N ARG A 220 12.73 -6.16 -14.27
CA ARG A 220 12.36 -7.24 -13.36
C ARG A 220 12.08 -8.54 -14.11
N GLY A 221 11.39 -8.49 -15.25
CA GLY A 221 11.16 -9.65 -16.11
C GLY A 221 12.47 -10.28 -16.57
N LEU A 222 13.37 -9.47 -17.14
CA LEU A 222 14.70 -9.91 -17.57
C LEU A 222 15.53 -10.51 -16.43
N ALA A 223 15.51 -9.88 -15.25
CA ALA A 223 16.20 -10.40 -14.08
C ALA A 223 15.59 -11.72 -13.62
N GLY A 224 14.26 -11.85 -13.65
CA GLY A 224 13.55 -13.10 -13.36
C GLY A 224 13.95 -14.21 -14.31
N ASP A 225 13.88 -13.96 -15.62
CA ASP A 225 14.24 -14.93 -16.65
C ASP A 225 15.70 -15.37 -16.52
N TRP A 226 16.61 -14.43 -16.26
CA TRP A 226 18.02 -14.72 -16.00
C TRP A 226 18.24 -15.64 -14.79
N VAL A 227 17.45 -15.47 -13.72
CA VAL A 227 17.49 -16.36 -12.53
C VAL A 227 16.93 -17.73 -12.90
N VAL A 228 15.78 -17.79 -13.58
CA VAL A 228 15.12 -19.05 -13.94
C VAL A 228 15.97 -19.89 -14.89
N GLN A 229 16.78 -19.25 -15.75
CA GLN A 229 17.70 -19.92 -16.66
C GLN A 229 18.90 -20.60 -15.96
N ARG A 230 19.12 -20.38 -14.65
CA ARG A 230 20.25 -21.00 -13.94
C ARG A 230 19.95 -22.47 -13.64
N GLU A 231 20.90 -23.36 -13.93
CA GLU A 231 20.80 -24.78 -13.55
C GLU A 231 20.58 -24.96 -12.04
N ALA A 232 21.21 -24.12 -11.22
CA ALA A 232 21.00 -24.10 -9.78
C ALA A 232 19.55 -23.79 -9.39
N TRP A 233 18.84 -22.98 -10.19
CA TRP A 233 17.41 -22.74 -9.99
C TRP A 233 16.59 -24.00 -10.32
N GLY A 234 16.94 -24.71 -11.39
CA GLY A 234 16.37 -26.02 -11.73
C GLY A 234 16.50 -27.05 -10.60
N TRP A 235 17.71 -27.20 -10.02
CA TRP A 235 17.92 -28.08 -8.88
C TRP A 235 17.13 -27.64 -7.65
N PHE A 236 17.08 -26.34 -7.38
CA PHE A 236 16.28 -25.79 -6.29
C PHE A 236 14.79 -26.11 -6.49
N THR A 237 14.27 -25.93 -7.70
CA THR A 237 12.87 -26.21 -8.02
C THR A 237 12.53 -27.69 -7.95
N ASP A 238 13.43 -28.57 -8.36
CA ASP A 238 13.23 -30.02 -8.28
C ASP A 238 13.19 -30.50 -6.82
N LEU A 239 14.07 -29.96 -5.98
CA LEU A 239 14.12 -30.27 -4.54
C LEU A 239 12.92 -29.72 -3.77
N SER A 240 12.35 -28.60 -4.21
CA SER A 240 11.30 -27.88 -3.47
C SER A 240 9.94 -27.89 -4.16
N GLY A 241 9.77 -28.65 -5.24
CA GLY A 241 8.60 -28.59 -6.14
C GLY A 241 7.24 -28.67 -5.44
N GLY A 242 7.09 -29.52 -4.42
CA GLY A 242 5.84 -29.60 -3.64
C GLY A 242 5.56 -28.35 -2.79
N VAL A 243 6.59 -27.71 -2.26
CA VAL A 243 6.48 -26.47 -1.46
C VAL A 243 6.34 -25.25 -2.37
N LEU A 244 7.11 -25.20 -3.46
CA LEU A 244 7.01 -24.14 -4.46
C LEU A 244 5.68 -24.17 -5.21
N GLY A 245 5.04 -25.33 -5.34
CA GLY A 245 3.68 -25.42 -5.87
C GLY A 245 2.66 -24.63 -5.04
N LEU A 246 2.88 -24.51 -3.72
CA LEU A 246 2.03 -23.71 -2.82
C LEU A 246 2.44 -22.23 -2.78
N TRP A 247 3.61 -21.89 -3.33
CA TRP A 247 4.16 -20.54 -3.27
C TRP A 247 3.25 -19.47 -3.90
N PRO A 248 2.64 -19.68 -5.08
CA PRO A 248 1.69 -18.70 -5.63
C PRO A 248 0.52 -18.45 -4.67
N SER A 249 -0.14 -19.52 -4.18
CA SER A 249 -1.25 -19.40 -3.23
C SER A 249 -0.84 -18.67 -1.95
N PHE A 250 0.33 -19.01 -1.39
CA PHE A 250 0.89 -18.32 -0.23
C PHE A 250 1.19 -16.84 -0.52
N LYS A 251 1.80 -16.53 -1.67
CA LYS A 251 2.12 -15.16 -2.11
C LYS A 251 0.85 -14.32 -2.19
N TYR A 252 -0.22 -14.83 -2.79
CA TYR A 252 -1.45 -14.05 -2.95
C TYR A 252 -2.27 -13.98 -1.65
N ALA A 253 -2.45 -15.10 -0.95
CA ALA A 253 -3.30 -15.15 0.24
C ALA A 253 -2.66 -14.47 1.46
N VAL A 254 -1.38 -14.75 1.74
CA VAL A 254 -0.70 -14.31 2.96
C VAL A 254 0.09 -13.03 2.72
N LEU A 255 1.02 -13.05 1.76
CA LEU A 255 1.86 -11.87 1.50
C LEU A 255 1.04 -10.73 0.89
N GLY A 256 0.09 -11.03 -0.02
CA GLY A 256 -0.83 -10.03 -0.57
C GLY A 256 -1.64 -9.34 0.52
N GLY A 257 -2.24 -10.11 1.43
CA GLY A 257 -2.95 -9.56 2.59
C GLY A 257 -2.03 -8.70 3.48
N LEU A 258 -0.83 -9.18 3.80
CA LEU A 258 0.15 -8.42 4.58
C LEU A 258 0.47 -7.06 3.95
N VAL A 259 0.69 -7.06 2.64
CA VAL A 259 1.01 -5.86 1.87
C VAL A 259 -0.13 -4.87 1.92
N TRP A 260 -1.37 -5.30 1.67
CA TRP A 260 -2.53 -4.42 1.76
C TRP A 260 -2.75 -3.88 3.18
N LEU A 261 -2.48 -4.69 4.21
CA LEU A 261 -2.53 -4.24 5.60
C LEU A 261 -1.46 -3.19 5.91
N VAL A 262 -0.26 -3.31 5.34
CA VAL A 262 0.80 -2.29 5.43
C VAL A 262 0.36 -1.01 4.76
N ILE A 263 -0.13 -1.08 3.53
CA ILE A 263 -0.61 0.07 2.77
C ILE A 263 -1.74 0.76 3.56
N ALA A 264 -2.71 0.00 4.07
CA ALA A 264 -3.79 0.55 4.90
C ALA A 264 -3.25 1.22 6.17
N GLY A 265 -2.28 0.62 6.85
CA GLY A 265 -1.64 1.23 8.02
C GLY A 265 -0.91 2.54 7.68
N VAL A 266 -0.22 2.58 6.54
CA VAL A 266 0.39 3.80 6.01
C VAL A 266 -0.67 4.83 5.67
N ILE A 267 -1.82 4.46 5.10
CA ILE A 267 -2.88 5.44 4.80
C ILE A 267 -3.51 6.00 6.09
N LEU A 268 -3.65 5.17 7.13
CA LEU A 268 -4.32 5.52 8.38
C LEU A 268 -3.45 6.32 9.38
N GLY A 269 -2.27 6.82 8.97
CA GLY A 269 -1.46 7.68 9.82
C GLY A 269 -0.45 6.95 10.70
N LEU A 270 -0.03 5.72 10.34
CA LEU A 270 1.23 5.18 10.86
C LEU A 270 2.38 5.94 10.21
N ASP A 271 3.07 6.77 10.98
CA ASP A 271 4.27 7.40 10.50
C ASP A 271 5.41 6.37 10.40
N ALA A 272 5.65 5.87 9.19
CA ALA A 272 6.78 5.00 8.89
C ALA A 272 8.11 5.77 8.88
N SER A 273 8.08 7.11 8.88
CA SER A 273 9.26 7.97 8.79
C SER A 273 9.89 8.32 10.13
N ASP A 274 9.24 8.03 11.25
CA ASP A 274 9.83 8.29 12.57
C ASP A 274 10.87 7.21 12.93
N GLU A 275 12.10 7.38 12.39
CA GLU A 275 13.30 6.58 12.68
C GLU A 275 13.50 6.33 14.19
N ARG A 276 13.02 7.25 15.05
CA ARG A 276 13.10 7.17 16.52
C ARG A 276 12.23 6.06 17.11
N VAL A 277 11.14 5.68 16.45
CA VAL A 277 10.26 4.59 16.87
C VAL A 277 10.70 3.24 16.29
N VAL A 278 11.37 3.24 15.12
CA VAL A 278 11.97 2.04 14.50
C VAL A 278 13.16 1.51 15.27
N LEU A 279 14.08 2.43 15.60
CA LEU A 279 15.34 2.14 16.28
C LEU A 279 15.17 1.99 17.79
N GLY A 280 13.93 2.19 18.28
CA GLY A 280 13.54 2.30 19.69
C GLY A 280 14.62 1.83 20.66
N GLN A 281 15.37 2.78 21.23
CA GLN A 281 16.46 2.66 22.22
C GLN A 281 17.21 1.31 22.34
N SER A 282 17.32 0.51 21.29
CA SER A 282 17.93 -0.80 21.40
C SER A 282 19.44 -0.62 21.40
N ARG A 283 20.15 -1.40 22.23
CA ARG A 283 21.61 -1.35 22.28
C ARG A 283 22.25 -1.65 20.91
N ALA A 284 21.54 -2.37 20.03
CA ALA A 284 21.94 -2.64 18.66
C ALA A 284 21.83 -1.40 17.75
N ALA A 285 20.76 -0.61 17.86
CA ALA A 285 20.60 0.66 17.14
C ALA A 285 21.66 1.69 17.55
N LYS A 286 21.97 1.79 18.85
CA LYS A 286 23.07 2.63 19.35
C LYS A 286 24.44 2.13 18.90
N ARG A 287 24.62 0.82 18.71
CA ARG A 287 25.87 0.24 18.17
C ARG A 287 25.98 0.45 16.66
N LEU A 288 24.89 0.37 15.91
CA LEU A 288 24.85 0.70 14.49
C LEU A 288 25.10 2.17 14.25
N ALA A 289 24.48 3.08 15.01
CA ALA A 289 24.74 4.53 14.93
C ALA A 289 26.18 4.89 15.32
N LYS A 290 26.82 4.10 16.20
CA LYS A 290 28.21 4.29 16.62
C LYS A 290 29.22 3.60 15.68
N ALA A 291 28.77 2.57 14.95
CA ALA A 291 29.55 1.90 13.92
C ALA A 291 29.41 2.59 12.56
N SER A 292 28.31 3.31 12.31
CA SER A 292 28.09 4.19 11.17
C SER A 292 28.74 5.56 11.38
N GLY A 293 29.92 5.60 12.02
CA GLY A 293 30.75 6.80 12.12
C GLY A 293 31.19 7.24 10.73
N MET A 294 30.27 7.89 10.01
CA MET A 294 30.42 8.41 8.66
C MET A 294 29.87 9.83 8.67
N GLU A 295 30.63 10.73 9.32
CA GLU A 295 30.77 12.12 8.88
C GLU A 295 31.61 12.17 7.59
N GLY A 296 31.30 11.29 6.63
CA GLY A 296 32.09 11.03 5.44
C GLY A 296 31.20 10.98 4.21
N ASP A 297 31.30 12.06 3.44
CA ASP A 297 30.59 12.44 2.21
C ASP A 297 30.65 11.38 1.07
N ASN A 298 29.95 10.25 1.22
CA ASN A 298 29.75 9.27 0.14
C ASN A 298 28.29 9.30 -0.35
N GLY A 299 27.90 10.47 -0.86
CA GLY A 299 26.53 10.85 -1.20
C GLY A 299 25.80 10.01 -2.25
N LEU A 300 26.45 9.09 -2.97
CA LEU A 300 25.77 8.23 -3.95
C LEU A 300 25.28 6.91 -3.36
N MET A 301 26.12 6.22 -2.58
CA MET A 301 25.71 4.97 -1.94
C MET A 301 24.78 5.22 -0.77
N GLU A 302 24.92 6.35 -0.07
CA GLU A 302 23.97 6.73 0.95
C GLU A 302 22.61 7.09 0.36
N VAL A 303 22.54 7.79 -0.78
CA VAL A 303 21.28 8.07 -1.48
C VAL A 303 20.62 6.79 -2.01
N LEU A 304 21.39 5.85 -2.58
CA LEU A 304 20.88 4.56 -3.05
C LEU A 304 20.41 3.66 -1.91
N THR A 305 21.20 3.54 -0.84
CA THR A 305 20.84 2.72 0.32
C THR A 305 19.75 3.35 1.16
N ARG A 306 19.64 4.68 1.20
CA ARG A 306 18.53 5.41 1.81
C ARG A 306 17.24 5.19 1.02
N GLY A 307 17.27 5.34 -0.30
CA GLY A 307 16.12 5.04 -1.16
C GLY A 307 15.65 3.59 -1.02
N PHE A 308 16.58 2.62 -1.01
CA PHE A 308 16.25 1.22 -0.76
C PHE A 308 15.73 1.00 0.67
N ARG A 309 16.34 1.60 1.70
CA ARG A 309 15.87 1.47 3.09
C ARG A 309 14.47 2.06 3.26
N GLU A 310 14.21 3.25 2.74
CA GLU A 310 12.90 3.90 2.70
C GLU A 310 11.86 3.04 1.95
N MET A 311 12.29 2.31 0.91
CA MET A 311 11.47 1.36 0.15
C MET A 311 11.01 0.15 0.97
N TRP A 312 11.90 -0.44 1.76
CA TRP A 312 11.65 -1.69 2.50
C TRP A 312 11.16 -1.48 3.94
N LEU A 313 11.31 -0.26 4.47
CA LEU A 313 10.86 0.11 5.81
C LEU A 313 9.38 -0.24 6.03
N PRO A 314 8.42 0.18 5.17
CA PRO A 314 7.00 -0.15 5.34
C PRO A 314 6.71 -1.65 5.44
N ALA A 315 7.34 -2.46 4.59
CA ALA A 315 7.20 -3.92 4.61
C ALA A 315 7.70 -4.53 5.93
N TRP A 316 8.85 -4.05 6.41
CA TRP A 316 9.44 -4.49 7.68
C TRP A 316 8.57 -4.10 8.88
N TYR A 317 7.95 -2.92 8.86
CA TYR A 317 6.98 -2.52 9.88
C TYR A 317 5.77 -3.43 9.90
N GLY A 318 5.18 -3.76 8.75
CA GLY A 318 4.08 -4.73 8.66
C GLY A 318 4.42 -6.06 9.30
N LEU A 319 5.58 -6.61 8.95
CA LEU A 319 6.06 -7.86 9.51
C LEU A 319 6.26 -7.78 11.03
N ARG A 320 6.90 -6.72 11.53
CA ARG A 320 7.11 -6.52 12.97
C ARG A 320 5.80 -6.30 13.72
N LEU A 321 4.87 -5.58 13.12
CA LEU A 321 3.55 -5.30 13.67
C LEU A 321 2.75 -6.60 13.80
N VAL A 322 2.71 -7.42 12.75
CA VAL A 322 2.11 -8.77 12.76
C VAL A 322 2.77 -9.66 13.81
N ARG A 323 4.11 -9.66 13.87
CA ARG A 323 4.84 -10.44 14.88
C ARG A 323 4.48 -10.03 16.32
N ARG A 324 4.25 -8.74 16.57
CA ARG A 324 3.83 -8.25 17.89
C ARG A 324 2.35 -8.53 18.19
N ALA A 325 1.46 -8.32 17.22
CA ALA A 325 0.03 -8.58 17.39
C ALA A 325 -0.32 -10.08 17.52
N GLY A 326 0.55 -10.94 17.01
CA GLY A 326 0.46 -12.39 17.03
C GLY A 326 0.06 -12.97 15.67
N ILE A 327 0.47 -14.22 15.42
CA ILE A 327 0.20 -14.92 14.15
C ILE A 327 -1.30 -15.19 13.95
N VAL A 328 -2.04 -15.47 15.03
CA VAL A 328 -3.46 -15.84 14.97
C VAL A 328 -4.36 -14.75 14.34
N PRO A 329 -4.36 -13.48 14.80
CA PRO A 329 -5.19 -12.45 14.18
C PRO A 329 -4.81 -12.16 12.73
N PHE A 330 -3.52 -12.23 12.40
CA PHE A 330 -3.08 -12.08 11.03
C PHE A 330 -3.50 -13.25 10.13
N GLY A 331 -3.39 -14.49 10.62
CA GLY A 331 -3.85 -15.68 9.90
C GLY A 331 -5.36 -15.65 9.64
N ALA A 332 -6.15 -15.23 10.64
CA ALA A 332 -7.58 -15.03 10.47
C ALA A 332 -7.89 -13.94 9.41
N PHE A 333 -7.19 -12.81 9.47
CA PHE A 333 -7.30 -11.76 8.45
C PHE A 333 -6.92 -12.28 7.06
N ALA A 334 -5.78 -12.95 6.89
CA ALA A 334 -5.32 -13.47 5.61
C ALA A 334 -6.33 -14.48 5.02
N MET A 335 -6.89 -15.35 5.85
CA MET A 335 -7.93 -16.29 5.46
C MET A 335 -9.20 -15.56 4.99
N LEU A 336 -9.68 -14.56 5.74
CA LEU A 336 -10.86 -13.77 5.35
C LEU A 336 -10.59 -12.94 4.09
N PHE A 337 -9.44 -12.30 4.00
CA PHE A 337 -9.05 -11.44 2.88
C PHE A 337 -8.95 -12.25 1.58
N SER A 338 -8.25 -13.38 1.61
CA SER A 338 -8.22 -14.31 0.46
C SER A 338 -9.58 -14.92 0.17
N GLY A 339 -10.36 -15.23 1.22
CA GLY A 339 -11.72 -15.74 1.09
C GLY A 339 -12.63 -14.77 0.34
N LEU A 340 -12.51 -13.45 0.57
CA LEU A 340 -13.31 -12.46 -0.15
C LEU A 340 -13.06 -12.47 -1.67
N TYR A 341 -11.84 -12.75 -2.14
CA TYR A 341 -11.59 -12.90 -3.58
C TYR A 341 -12.29 -14.14 -4.16
N VAL A 342 -12.16 -15.28 -3.48
CA VAL A 342 -12.80 -16.53 -3.92
C VAL A 342 -14.32 -16.39 -3.91
N VAL A 343 -14.87 -15.78 -2.86
CA VAL A 343 -16.32 -15.59 -2.72
C VAL A 343 -16.84 -14.56 -3.73
N GLU A 344 -16.07 -13.54 -4.12
CA GLU A 344 -16.45 -12.64 -5.21
C GLU A 344 -16.65 -13.40 -6.52
N ASP A 345 -15.67 -14.22 -6.93
CA ASP A 345 -15.77 -14.99 -8.17
C ASP A 345 -16.92 -15.99 -8.14
N LEU A 346 -17.09 -16.68 -7.01
CA LEU A 346 -18.22 -17.59 -6.81
C LEU A 346 -19.56 -16.84 -6.84
N SER A 347 -19.64 -15.62 -6.30
CA SER A 347 -20.87 -14.83 -6.30
C SER A 347 -21.26 -14.40 -7.71
N ARG A 348 -20.29 -14.03 -8.56
CA ARG A 348 -20.55 -13.71 -9.97
C ARG A 348 -21.09 -14.92 -10.70
N ARG A 349 -20.44 -16.09 -10.51
CA ARG A 349 -20.90 -17.35 -11.09
C ARG A 349 -22.31 -17.72 -10.62
N LEU A 350 -22.59 -17.59 -9.32
CA LEU A 350 -23.92 -17.83 -8.76
C LEU A 350 -24.97 -16.91 -9.42
N VAL A 351 -24.66 -15.64 -9.61
CA VAL A 351 -25.57 -14.70 -10.30
C VAL A 351 -25.81 -15.15 -11.74
N TYR A 352 -24.77 -15.58 -12.45
CA TYR A 352 -24.92 -16.10 -13.82
C TYR A 352 -25.79 -17.38 -13.87
N ASP A 353 -25.58 -18.30 -12.93
CA ASP A 353 -26.34 -19.54 -12.84
C ASP A 353 -27.81 -19.28 -12.44
N LEU A 354 -28.08 -18.29 -11.59
CA LEU A 354 -29.43 -17.90 -11.15
C LEU A 354 -30.23 -17.17 -12.23
N LEU A 355 -29.58 -16.32 -13.02
CA LEU A 355 -30.21 -15.64 -14.15
C LEU A 355 -30.51 -16.63 -15.29
N GLY A 356 -29.67 -17.65 -15.45
CA GLY A 356 -29.86 -18.70 -16.44
C GLY A 356 -29.42 -18.30 -17.85
N PRO A 357 -29.58 -19.19 -18.84
CA PRO A 357 -29.10 -18.94 -20.20
C PRO A 357 -29.96 -17.88 -20.91
N HIS A 358 -29.29 -16.85 -21.43
CA HIS A 358 -29.89 -15.78 -22.25
C HIS A 358 -29.03 -15.56 -23.50
N GLU A 359 -29.61 -14.89 -24.50
CA GLU A 359 -28.89 -14.50 -25.71
C GLU A 359 -27.74 -13.52 -25.41
N ALA A 360 -26.72 -13.51 -26.27
CA ALA A 360 -25.54 -12.64 -26.08
C ALA A 360 -25.93 -11.16 -26.01
N GLY A 361 -26.91 -10.72 -26.79
CA GLY A 361 -27.39 -9.33 -26.78
C GLY A 361 -27.95 -8.88 -25.43
N TRP A 362 -28.57 -9.79 -24.67
CA TRP A 362 -29.04 -9.53 -23.32
C TRP A 362 -27.88 -9.50 -22.30
N TRP A 363 -26.92 -10.41 -22.43
CA TRP A 363 -25.77 -10.48 -21.52
C TRP A 363 -24.80 -9.31 -21.65
N MET A 364 -24.59 -8.78 -22.84
CA MET A 364 -23.64 -7.67 -23.08
C MET A 364 -23.81 -6.46 -22.14
N PRO A 365 -25.03 -5.90 -21.95
CA PRO A 365 -25.25 -4.83 -20.97
C PRO A 365 -25.31 -5.31 -19.51
N VAL A 366 -25.66 -6.57 -19.26
CA VAL A 366 -25.85 -7.12 -17.90
C VAL A 366 -24.54 -7.50 -17.24
N LEU A 367 -23.56 -8.03 -17.99
CA LEU A 367 -22.27 -8.46 -17.45
C LEU A 367 -21.53 -7.34 -16.68
N PRO A 368 -21.40 -6.10 -17.20
CA PRO A 368 -20.79 -5.01 -16.46
C PRO A 368 -21.56 -4.63 -15.18
N ILE A 369 -22.89 -4.73 -15.20
CA ILE A 369 -23.74 -4.42 -14.03
C ILE A 369 -23.50 -5.45 -12.93
N VAL A 370 -23.49 -6.74 -13.26
CA VAL A 370 -23.19 -7.82 -12.31
C VAL A 370 -21.77 -7.66 -11.75
N GLY A 371 -20.79 -7.39 -12.61
CA GLY A 371 -19.41 -7.12 -12.21
C GLY A 371 -19.30 -5.92 -11.26
N PHE A 372 -19.98 -4.82 -11.57
CA PHE A 372 -20.02 -3.63 -10.72
C PHE A 372 -20.66 -3.91 -9.36
N CYS A 373 -21.83 -4.55 -9.32
CA CYS A 373 -22.56 -4.80 -8.08
C CYS A 373 -21.79 -5.76 -7.15
N THR A 374 -21.26 -6.86 -7.72
CA THR A 374 -20.44 -7.80 -6.95
C THR A 374 -19.16 -7.13 -6.47
N GLY A 375 -18.41 -6.50 -7.38
CA GLY A 375 -17.19 -5.78 -7.04
C GLY A 375 -17.38 -4.71 -5.97
N LEU A 376 -18.47 -3.94 -6.03
CA LEU A 376 -18.81 -2.93 -5.03
C LEU A 376 -18.92 -3.55 -3.63
N ILE A 377 -19.68 -4.64 -3.49
CA ILE A 377 -19.91 -5.29 -2.21
C ILE A 377 -18.59 -5.84 -1.65
N PHE A 378 -17.83 -6.58 -2.47
CA PHE A 378 -16.60 -7.22 -2.00
C PHE A 378 -15.48 -6.21 -1.73
N GLU A 379 -15.40 -5.13 -2.49
CA GLU A 379 -14.41 -4.08 -2.26
C GLU A 379 -14.68 -3.32 -0.97
N ILE A 380 -15.95 -2.99 -0.69
CA ILE A 380 -16.36 -2.42 0.61
C ILE A 380 -15.92 -3.35 1.76
N LEU A 381 -16.19 -4.65 1.64
CA LEU A 381 -15.82 -5.62 2.66
C LEU A 381 -14.29 -5.73 2.83
N ARG A 382 -13.51 -5.68 1.74
CA ARG A 382 -12.04 -5.69 1.81
C ARG A 382 -11.49 -4.47 2.54
N ILE A 383 -11.95 -3.27 2.19
CA ILE A 383 -11.51 -2.03 2.83
C ILE A 383 -11.88 -2.04 4.32
N CYS A 384 -13.11 -2.43 4.66
CA CYS A 384 -13.53 -2.52 6.05
C CYS A 384 -12.77 -3.62 6.82
N LEU A 385 -12.42 -4.73 6.18
CA LEU A 385 -11.63 -5.80 6.80
C LEU A 385 -10.20 -5.34 7.08
N LEU A 386 -9.58 -4.60 6.16
CA LEU A 386 -8.28 -3.98 6.35
C LEU A 386 -8.29 -3.02 7.54
N ALA A 387 -9.29 -2.13 7.59
CA ALA A 387 -9.45 -1.15 8.67
C ALA A 387 -9.74 -1.82 10.03
N ALA A 388 -10.62 -2.82 10.07
CA ALA A 388 -10.93 -3.59 11.27
C ALA A 388 -9.70 -4.36 11.79
N THR A 389 -8.94 -4.97 10.88
CA THR A 389 -7.72 -5.70 11.22
C THR A 389 -6.66 -4.77 11.77
N PHE A 390 -6.48 -3.61 11.13
CA PHE A 390 -5.59 -2.56 11.62
C PHE A 390 -5.96 -2.14 13.05
N ASN A 391 -7.24 -1.84 13.31
CA ASN A 391 -7.73 -1.46 14.63
C ASN A 391 -7.44 -2.55 15.68
N LEU A 392 -7.70 -3.82 15.36
CA LEU A 392 -7.46 -4.96 16.26
C LEU A 392 -5.97 -5.17 16.54
N VAL A 393 -5.13 -5.08 15.51
CA VAL A 393 -3.67 -5.20 15.61
C VAL A 393 -3.10 -4.09 16.50
N MET A 394 -3.52 -2.85 16.29
CA MET A 394 -3.08 -1.71 17.09
C MET A 394 -3.54 -1.83 18.54
N ALA A 395 -4.81 -2.17 18.79
CA ALA A 395 -5.33 -2.38 20.14
C ALA A 395 -4.59 -3.48 20.92
N ARG A 396 -4.10 -4.52 20.25
CA ARG A 396 -3.28 -5.58 20.88
C ARG A 396 -1.87 -5.10 21.20
N VAL A 397 -1.24 -4.36 20.29
CA VAL A 397 0.13 -3.86 20.48
C VAL A 397 0.20 -2.80 21.59
N THR A 398 -0.80 -1.91 21.69
CA THR A 398 -0.86 -0.91 22.77
C THR A 398 -0.95 -1.56 24.15
N VAL A 399 -1.79 -2.57 24.32
CA VAL A 399 -1.96 -3.31 25.58
C VAL A 399 -0.69 -4.06 25.96
N GLN A 400 -0.06 -4.76 25.02
CA GLN A 400 1.22 -5.45 25.29
C GLN A 400 2.32 -4.48 25.70
N THR A 401 2.32 -3.27 25.12
CA THR A 401 3.30 -2.24 25.46
C THR A 401 3.03 -1.67 26.85
N ALA A 402 1.77 -1.44 27.22
CA ALA A 402 1.36 -1.00 28.56
C ALA A 402 1.60 -2.06 29.65
N ALA A 403 1.46 -3.35 29.31
CA ALA A 403 1.69 -4.47 30.23
C ALA A 403 3.17 -4.77 30.47
N LYS A 404 4.09 -4.21 29.66
CA LYS A 404 5.52 -4.38 29.88
C LYS A 404 5.93 -3.44 31.03
N PRO A 405 6.33 -3.95 32.21
CA PRO A 405 6.69 -3.10 33.32
C PRO A 405 7.87 -2.22 32.91
N VAL A 406 7.70 -0.91 33.04
CA VAL A 406 8.82 0.02 33.12
C VAL A 406 9.64 -0.46 34.31
N ALA A 407 10.85 -0.99 34.05
CA ALA A 407 11.76 -1.34 35.12
C ALA A 407 11.83 -0.14 36.06
N PRO A 408 11.61 -0.31 37.38
CA PRO A 408 11.62 0.82 38.30
C PRO A 408 12.91 1.58 38.06
N ALA A 409 12.78 2.84 37.64
CA ALA A 409 13.91 3.75 37.64
C ALA A 409 14.51 3.64 39.03
N PHE A 410 15.74 3.15 39.09
CA PHE A 410 16.49 2.99 40.32
C PHE A 410 16.34 4.32 41.06
N ALA A 411 15.54 4.33 42.13
CA ALA A 411 15.41 5.51 42.96
C ALA A 411 16.85 5.87 43.36
N PRO A 412 17.32 7.10 43.13
CA PRO A 412 18.61 7.49 43.68
C PRO A 412 18.55 7.16 45.17
N PRO A 413 19.58 6.52 45.75
CA PRO A 413 19.57 6.18 47.16
C PRO A 413 19.23 7.46 47.90
N SER A 414 18.12 7.41 48.64
CA SER A 414 17.75 8.39 49.64
C SER A 414 19.03 8.73 50.39
N GLN A 415 19.52 9.96 50.23
CA GLN A 415 20.60 10.48 51.04
C GLN A 415 20.19 10.23 52.48
N ALA A 416 20.91 9.30 53.12
CA ALA A 416 20.80 9.07 54.55
C ALA A 416 20.95 10.45 55.19
N GLY A 417 19.95 10.84 55.98
CA GLY A 417 19.91 12.11 56.66
C GLY A 417 21.26 12.39 57.30
N SER A 418 21.80 13.57 57.01
CA SER A 418 22.91 14.13 57.75
C SER A 418 22.59 14.01 59.24
N ALA A 419 23.35 13.16 59.93
CA ALA A 419 23.36 13.11 61.38
C ALA A 419 23.61 14.54 61.90
N GLY A 420 22.59 15.11 62.53
CA GLY A 420 22.74 16.37 63.26
C GLY A 420 23.83 16.23 64.32
N PRO A 421 24.57 17.31 64.64
CA PRO A 421 25.63 17.27 65.62
C PRO A 421 25.11 16.81 66.98
N LEU A 422 25.78 15.80 67.53
CA LEU A 422 25.61 15.28 68.89
C LEU A 422 25.72 16.43 69.90
N ASN A 423 24.58 16.84 70.46
CA ASN A 423 24.54 17.66 71.66
C ASN A 423 25.12 16.82 72.81
N ARG A 424 26.33 17.17 73.28
CA ARG A 424 26.93 16.58 74.48
C ARG A 424 26.20 17.08 75.73
N PRO A 425 25.87 16.20 76.69
CA PRO A 425 25.38 16.61 77.99
C PRO A 425 26.55 16.90 78.96
N TRP A 426 26.44 18.04 79.67
CA TRP A 426 26.91 18.36 81.02
C TRP A 426 28.41 18.25 81.40
N THR A 427 28.99 19.38 81.85
CA THR A 427 29.60 19.49 83.19
C THR A 427 29.54 20.95 83.67
N GLU A 428 28.59 21.24 84.57
CA GLU A 428 28.78 22.26 85.60
C GLU A 428 29.75 21.69 86.65
N GLY A 429 30.69 22.52 87.12
CA GLY A 429 31.64 22.11 88.15
C GLY A 429 32.56 23.23 88.61
N ALA A 430 32.00 24.11 89.45
CA ALA A 430 32.64 24.87 90.53
C ALA A 430 33.69 25.98 90.23
N ARG A 431 33.33 27.17 90.76
CA ARG A 431 34.08 28.41 91.07
C ARG A 431 35.25 28.15 92.05
N PRO A 432 36.12 29.11 92.42
CA PRO A 432 36.28 30.51 91.96
C PRO A 432 37.59 30.81 91.22
#